data_AF-A0AAF3FIS2-F1
#
_entry.id   AF-A0AAF3FIS2-F1
#
_cell.length_a   1.000
_cell.length_b   1.000
_cell.length_c   1.000
_cell.angle_alpha   90.00
_cell.angle_beta   90.00
_cell.angle_gamma   90.00
#
_symmetry.space_group_name_H-M   'P 1'
#
loop_
_entity.id
_entity.type
_entity.pdbx_description
1 polymer ?
#
loop_
_entity_poly.entity_id
_entity_poly.type
_entity_poly.pdbx_seq_one_letter_code
_entity_poly.pdbx_strand_id
1 'polypeptide(L)'
;MVRLLVNPAQMKAVQDAEKTGIPLVYLPLHRSHLDYLLITWNSWHFGLRLPHIASGDNLNLSGFGWLLRATGAFFIRRRLDASDENGKDQMYRTVLRSYLEEVLKKNLPIEFFLEGTRSRFGKALLPKNGLISNVVEAVQQGVIGDVYLVPVSYTYDQVAEGVFLQELMGNSKQRESILSVFRGIWKGFGLYQRCGTVRMHYGKPVLLTEYLSSLSSCSAIRSEHRPKQLTRLPYSFSYRELVPWTQSQSAAEFNRALIRSIGFHVVYEAQEICSISPVSIVSTLLLSKYRNDTTFDALANDTQWLAEIVLRDGGDIVGWRRDGTTGNHLLEYALPYMKSSVTREGDKMVSVKTHRQRIQLAYGKNALLHRFSLKAVLAISVISRDPNEVIFFDSVIEQALHICDWLQHEIIFAKPCESLRQRLRVTLGEEGLSDMYVGSLRISGGEEEGAGNQPMTVKIPSIYQADVLMFYSNFIRPFIQTMYIVIERLTKELKPCREIEFIRDLIKQTLSKSASEFPFDLMVEAVNSDSIKNCLRTLRDREIVTNESEPLRVLEPESLRDALHFAQLLTVHLRSDSDESEVI
;
A
#
# COMPACT_ATOMS: atom_id res chain seq x y z
N MET A 1 -6.56 -15.98 19.63
CA MET A 1 -5.61 -14.85 19.58
C MET A 1 -4.63 -15.06 20.71
N VAL A 2 -3.34 -15.23 20.47
CA VAL A 2 -2.41 -15.54 21.58
C VAL A 2 -1.97 -14.28 22.31
N ARG A 3 -1.78 -13.14 21.62
CA ARG A 3 -1.51 -11.82 22.23
C ARG A 3 -1.98 -10.66 21.33
N LEU A 4 -2.71 -9.71 21.91
CA LEU A 4 -2.94 -8.38 21.33
C LEU A 4 -1.94 -7.42 21.97
N LEU A 5 -1.13 -6.74 21.16
CA LEU A 5 -0.11 -5.81 21.62
C LEU A 5 -0.46 -4.39 21.23
N VAL A 6 -0.54 -3.49 22.20
CA VAL A 6 -0.75 -2.06 22.02
C VAL A 6 0.39 -1.31 22.70
N ASN A 7 0.97 -0.32 22.03
CA ASN A 7 2.02 0.50 22.63
C ASN A 7 1.42 1.43 23.71
N PRO A 8 1.86 1.34 24.99
CA PRO A 8 1.30 2.17 26.07
C PRO A 8 1.47 3.68 25.83
N ALA A 9 2.58 4.11 25.23
CA ALA A 9 2.82 5.54 24.97
C ALA A 9 1.86 6.07 23.89
N GLN A 10 1.61 5.28 22.85
CA GLN A 10 0.65 5.63 21.79
C GLN A 10 -0.77 5.68 22.33
N MET A 11 -1.17 4.70 23.14
CA MET A 11 -2.49 4.69 23.79
C MET A 11 -2.67 5.86 24.76
N LYS A 12 -1.62 6.22 25.52
CA LYS A 12 -1.66 7.38 26.41
C LYS A 12 -1.91 8.67 25.63
N ALA A 13 -1.28 8.86 24.47
CA ALA A 13 -1.54 10.03 23.62
C ALA A 13 -3.02 10.10 23.16
N VAL A 14 -3.64 8.95 22.86
CA VAL A 14 -5.08 8.87 22.54
C VAL A 14 -5.94 9.22 23.76
N GLN A 15 -5.61 8.69 24.94
CA GLN A 15 -6.30 9.02 26.20
C GLN A 15 -6.19 10.52 26.52
N ASP A 16 -5.03 11.12 26.31
CA ASP A 16 -4.81 12.55 26.57
C ASP A 16 -5.59 13.42 25.57
N ALA A 17 -5.67 13.00 24.29
CA ALA A 17 -6.52 13.66 23.30
C ALA A 17 -8.01 13.55 23.68
N GLU A 18 -8.48 12.40 24.14
CA GLU A 18 -9.90 12.23 24.55
C GLU A 18 -10.27 13.12 25.75
N LYS A 19 -9.35 13.29 26.72
CA LYS A 19 -9.57 14.15 27.90
C LYS A 19 -9.84 15.61 27.56
N THR A 20 -9.41 16.09 26.39
CA THR A 20 -9.71 17.46 25.92
C THR A 20 -11.20 17.68 25.65
N GLY A 21 -11.98 16.61 25.49
CA GLY A 21 -13.39 16.67 25.11
C GLY A 21 -13.63 16.89 23.61
N ILE A 22 -12.58 17.02 22.80
CA ILE A 22 -12.67 17.11 21.34
C ILE A 22 -12.89 15.70 20.76
N PRO A 23 -13.85 15.50 19.82
CA PRO A 23 -14.14 14.20 19.24
C PRO A 23 -12.93 13.59 18.51
N LEU A 24 -12.76 12.28 18.68
CA LEU A 24 -11.73 11.49 18.00
C LEU A 24 -12.29 10.84 16.73
N VAL A 25 -11.53 10.90 15.64
CA VAL A 25 -11.81 10.19 14.39
C VAL A 25 -10.69 9.19 14.14
N TYR A 26 -10.97 7.91 14.37
CA TYR A 26 -10.07 6.81 14.09
C TYR A 26 -10.06 6.48 12.60
N LEU A 27 -8.87 6.46 12.01
CA LEU A 27 -8.64 6.24 10.58
C LEU A 27 -7.76 5.01 10.36
N PRO A 28 -8.30 3.79 10.58
CA PRO A 28 -7.58 2.55 10.41
C PRO A 28 -7.28 2.18 8.96
N LEU A 29 -6.13 1.53 8.76
CA LEU A 29 -5.89 0.64 7.61
C LEU A 29 -6.71 -0.65 7.77
N HIS A 30 -7.19 -1.20 6.67
CA HIS A 30 -8.09 -2.35 6.64
C HIS A 30 -7.40 -3.61 6.10
N ARG A 31 -7.13 -4.56 6.99
CA ARG A 31 -6.49 -5.85 6.72
C ARG A 31 -7.41 -7.03 7.01
N SER A 32 -8.25 -6.95 8.05
CA SER A 32 -9.12 -8.05 8.53
C SER A 32 -10.49 -7.54 8.96
N HIS A 33 -11.50 -8.41 9.04
CA HIS A 33 -12.73 -8.13 9.77
C HIS A 33 -12.54 -7.98 11.27
N LEU A 34 -11.39 -8.35 11.82
CA LEU A 34 -11.09 -8.08 13.22
C LEU A 34 -10.80 -6.59 13.48
N ASP A 35 -10.37 -5.82 12.49
CA ASP A 35 -9.87 -4.45 12.68
C ASP A 35 -10.87 -3.57 13.45
N TYR A 36 -12.13 -3.53 13.01
CA TYR A 36 -13.17 -2.70 13.65
C TYR A 36 -13.58 -3.20 15.05
N LEU A 37 -13.40 -4.49 15.31
CA LEU A 37 -13.63 -5.05 16.65
C LEU A 37 -12.48 -4.69 17.60
N LEU A 38 -11.25 -4.57 17.08
CA LEU A 38 -10.06 -4.31 17.89
C LEU A 38 -10.01 -2.88 18.41
N ILE A 39 -10.39 -1.87 17.61
CA ILE A 39 -10.51 -0.49 18.12
C ILE A 39 -11.57 -0.45 19.22
N THR A 40 -12.76 -1.00 18.96
CA THR A 40 -13.84 -1.06 19.96
C THR A 40 -13.41 -1.76 21.25
N TRP A 41 -12.72 -2.89 21.12
CA TRP A 41 -12.17 -3.64 22.25
C TRP A 41 -11.16 -2.83 23.06
N ASN A 42 -10.22 -2.17 22.39
CA ASN A 42 -9.23 -1.33 23.05
C ASN A 42 -9.86 -0.12 23.72
N SER A 43 -10.81 0.56 23.06
CA SER A 43 -11.55 1.66 23.66
C SER A 43 -12.22 1.24 24.95
N TRP A 44 -12.92 0.09 24.94
CA TRP A 44 -13.51 -0.47 26.16
C TRP A 44 -12.46 -0.80 27.23
N HIS A 45 -11.36 -1.46 26.84
CA HIS A 45 -10.32 -1.91 27.77
C HIS A 45 -9.57 -0.74 28.45
N PHE A 46 -9.34 0.35 27.73
CA PHE A 46 -8.62 1.53 28.21
C PHE A 46 -9.54 2.65 28.75
N GLY A 47 -10.84 2.38 28.87
CA GLY A 47 -11.83 3.32 29.42
C GLY A 47 -12.14 4.51 28.50
N LEU A 48 -11.91 4.38 27.20
CA LEU A 48 -12.27 5.36 26.19
C LEU A 48 -13.74 5.19 25.76
N ARG A 49 -14.34 6.24 25.19
CA ARG A 49 -15.65 6.17 24.55
C ARG A 49 -15.59 5.23 23.33
N LEU A 50 -16.66 4.45 23.17
CA LEU A 50 -16.77 3.51 22.05
C LEU A 50 -17.00 4.28 20.74
N PRO A 51 -16.28 3.94 19.66
CA PRO A 51 -16.43 4.62 18.38
C PRO A 51 -17.70 4.18 17.64
N HIS A 52 -18.27 5.11 16.87
CA HIS A 52 -19.31 4.81 15.89
C HIS A 52 -18.66 4.31 14.59
N ILE A 53 -19.02 3.10 14.16
CA ILE A 53 -18.31 2.40 13.08
C ILE A 53 -19.05 2.56 11.76
N ALA A 54 -18.37 3.11 10.76
CA ALA A 54 -18.85 3.14 9.38
C ALA A 54 -18.81 1.73 8.75
N SER A 55 -19.98 1.14 8.53
CA SER A 55 -20.13 -0.22 8.01
C SER A 55 -20.78 -0.23 6.63
N GLY A 56 -20.42 -1.17 5.76
CA GLY A 56 -21.07 -1.29 4.45
C GLY A 56 -22.46 -1.91 4.55
N ASP A 57 -23.45 -1.42 3.81
CA ASP A 57 -24.85 -1.89 3.87
C ASP A 57 -25.03 -3.39 3.54
N ASN A 58 -24.05 -4.01 2.88
CA ASN A 58 -23.98 -5.48 2.71
C ASN A 58 -23.97 -6.25 4.06
N LEU A 59 -23.71 -5.59 5.18
CA LEU A 59 -23.70 -6.14 6.53
C LEU A 59 -25.04 -5.96 7.27
N ASN A 60 -26.05 -5.37 6.63
CA ASN A 60 -27.37 -5.15 7.20
C ASN A 60 -28.30 -6.37 6.92
N LEU A 61 -28.03 -7.51 7.57
CA LEU A 61 -28.95 -8.66 7.55
C LEU A 61 -30.02 -8.50 8.64
N SER A 62 -31.23 -9.03 8.40
CA SER A 62 -32.34 -9.00 9.35
C SER A 62 -31.94 -9.67 10.68
N GLY A 63 -32.12 -8.96 11.80
CA GLY A 63 -31.74 -9.38 13.15
C GLY A 63 -30.34 -8.91 13.58
N PHE A 64 -29.29 -9.22 12.81
CA PHE A 64 -27.91 -8.87 13.18
C PHE A 64 -27.60 -7.37 12.99
N GLY A 65 -28.27 -6.71 12.05
CA GLY A 65 -28.13 -5.27 11.84
C GLY A 65 -28.61 -4.43 13.04
N TRP A 66 -29.58 -4.93 13.82
CA TRP A 66 -30.03 -4.25 15.04
C TRP A 66 -28.96 -4.27 16.13
N LEU A 67 -28.32 -5.44 16.35
CA LEU A 67 -27.23 -5.56 17.32
C LEU A 67 -26.05 -4.66 16.95
N LEU A 68 -25.65 -4.66 15.67
CA LEU A 68 -24.54 -3.80 15.20
C LEU A 68 -24.86 -2.31 15.39
N ARG A 69 -26.10 -1.88 15.14
CA ARG A 69 -26.53 -0.49 15.41
C ARG A 69 -26.53 -0.19 16.90
N ALA A 70 -26.95 -1.14 17.74
CA ALA A 70 -26.91 -0.99 19.20
C ALA A 70 -25.46 -0.83 19.72
N THR A 71 -24.48 -1.41 19.02
CA THR A 71 -23.04 -1.26 19.33
C THR A 71 -22.38 -0.04 18.64
N GLY A 72 -23.15 0.83 17.98
CA GLY A 72 -22.63 2.07 17.37
C GLY A 72 -22.32 2.00 15.87
N ALA A 73 -22.63 0.89 15.17
CA ALA A 73 -22.41 0.81 13.72
C ALA A 73 -23.49 1.57 12.93
N PHE A 74 -23.09 2.30 11.89
CA PHE A 74 -23.99 2.90 10.91
C PHE A 74 -23.68 2.40 9.50
N PHE A 75 -24.73 2.16 8.71
CA PHE A 75 -24.60 1.51 7.42
C PHE A 75 -24.53 2.50 6.27
N ILE A 76 -23.59 2.28 5.36
CA ILE A 76 -23.28 3.13 4.21
C ILE A 76 -23.43 2.33 2.90
N ARG A 77 -24.08 2.93 1.90
CA ARG A 77 -24.20 2.40 0.54
C ARG A 77 -22.85 2.38 -0.18
N ARG A 78 -22.56 1.30 -0.92
CA ARG A 78 -21.27 1.12 -1.65
C ARG A 78 -21.26 1.75 -3.05
N ARG A 79 -22.41 1.84 -3.72
CA ARG A 79 -22.59 2.41 -5.06
C ARG A 79 -23.74 3.40 -5.03
N LEU A 80 -23.61 4.45 -5.80
CA LEU A 80 -24.66 5.43 -6.09
C LEU A 80 -25.05 5.25 -7.56
N ASP A 81 -26.28 5.61 -7.90
CA ASP A 81 -26.78 5.58 -9.25
C ASP A 81 -26.19 6.77 -10.02
N ALA A 82 -25.55 6.50 -11.16
CA ALA A 82 -24.84 7.51 -11.92
C ALA A 82 -25.77 8.59 -12.53
N SER A 83 -27.05 8.26 -12.73
CA SER A 83 -28.04 9.17 -13.30
C SER A 83 -28.86 9.95 -12.27
N ASP A 84 -28.86 9.55 -10.98
CA ASP A 84 -29.67 10.09 -9.85
C ASP A 84 -31.01 10.75 -10.25
N GLU A 85 -31.75 10.16 -11.21
CA GLU A 85 -32.95 10.77 -11.80
C GLU A 85 -34.07 11.01 -10.78
N ASN A 86 -34.00 10.30 -9.64
CA ASN A 86 -34.99 10.35 -8.56
C ASN A 86 -34.53 11.16 -7.33
N GLY A 87 -33.33 11.76 -7.33
CA GLY A 87 -32.77 12.53 -6.20
C GLY A 87 -32.54 11.72 -4.91
N LYS A 88 -32.58 10.38 -5.00
CA LYS A 88 -32.47 9.48 -3.84
C LYS A 88 -31.06 9.50 -3.26
N ASP A 89 -30.06 9.71 -4.10
CA ASP A 89 -28.67 9.75 -3.65
C ASP A 89 -28.32 11.10 -3.04
N GLN A 90 -28.89 12.19 -3.54
CA GLN A 90 -28.83 13.49 -2.86
C GLN A 90 -29.44 13.43 -1.45
N MET A 91 -30.65 12.89 -1.30
CA MET A 91 -31.29 12.73 0.02
C MET A 91 -30.42 11.88 0.95
N TYR A 92 -29.91 10.74 0.47
CA TYR A 92 -29.05 9.86 1.25
C TYR A 92 -27.75 10.57 1.70
N ARG A 93 -27.13 11.37 0.84
CA ARG A 93 -25.94 12.18 1.17
C ARG A 93 -26.23 13.17 2.29
N THR A 94 -27.32 13.93 2.17
CA THR A 94 -27.71 14.91 3.18
C THR A 94 -27.99 14.24 4.53
N VAL A 95 -28.72 13.12 4.53
CA VAL A 95 -29.01 12.37 5.77
C VAL A 95 -27.75 11.85 6.43
N LEU A 96 -26.83 11.25 5.67
CA LEU A 96 -25.59 10.75 6.28
C LEU A 96 -24.72 11.89 6.80
N ARG A 97 -24.65 13.01 6.08
CA ARG A 97 -23.93 14.20 6.53
C ARG A 97 -24.49 14.71 7.86
N SER A 98 -25.80 14.95 7.95
CA SER A 98 -26.44 15.41 9.19
C SER A 98 -26.27 14.41 10.34
N TYR A 99 -26.28 13.11 10.04
CA TYR A 99 -25.99 12.08 11.04
C TYR A 99 -24.57 12.20 11.60
N LEU A 100 -23.55 12.34 10.74
CA LEU A 100 -22.16 12.52 11.17
C LEU A 100 -21.98 13.80 11.99
N GLU A 101 -22.60 14.90 11.56
CA GLU A 101 -22.59 16.17 12.30
C GLU A 101 -23.16 16.00 13.72
N GLU A 102 -24.29 15.32 13.88
CA GLU A 102 -24.91 15.08 15.19
C GLU A 102 -24.08 14.15 16.10
N VAL A 103 -23.41 13.15 15.53
CA VAL A 103 -22.50 12.28 16.30
C VAL A 103 -21.30 13.08 16.81
N LEU A 104 -20.68 13.89 15.95
CA LEU A 104 -19.53 14.71 16.30
C LEU A 104 -19.88 15.83 17.29
N LYS A 105 -21.05 16.48 17.17
CA LYS A 105 -21.54 17.47 18.16
C LYS A 105 -21.68 16.89 19.57
N LYS A 106 -21.98 15.60 19.68
CA LYS A 106 -22.06 14.88 20.97
C LYS A 106 -20.70 14.42 21.50
N ASN A 107 -19.61 14.83 20.84
CA ASN A 107 -18.23 14.41 21.16
C ASN A 107 -18.08 12.88 21.21
N LEU A 108 -18.79 12.18 20.33
CA LEU A 108 -18.72 10.72 20.20
C LEU A 108 -17.65 10.37 19.16
N PRO A 109 -16.71 9.46 19.47
CA PRO A 109 -15.70 9.05 18.50
C PRO A 109 -16.32 8.37 17.29
N ILE A 110 -15.67 8.51 16.13
CA ILE A 110 -16.07 7.86 14.88
C ILE A 110 -14.90 7.03 14.35
N GLU A 111 -15.19 5.89 13.77
CA GLU A 111 -14.22 5.03 13.08
C GLU A 111 -14.66 4.80 11.62
N PHE A 112 -13.76 5.05 10.68
CA PHE A 112 -13.94 4.62 9.29
C PHE A 112 -12.64 4.37 8.54
N PHE A 113 -12.68 3.44 7.60
CA PHE A 113 -11.53 3.05 6.78
C PHE A 113 -11.41 3.94 5.54
N LEU A 114 -10.34 4.75 5.46
CA LEU A 114 -10.06 5.59 4.29
C LEU A 114 -9.90 4.76 3.01
N GLU A 115 -9.32 3.57 3.09
CA GLU A 115 -9.15 2.65 1.95
C GLU A 115 -10.51 2.17 1.37
N GLY A 116 -11.57 2.18 2.19
CA GLY A 116 -12.93 1.75 1.84
C GLY A 116 -13.11 0.25 1.58
N THR A 117 -12.04 -0.54 1.50
CA THR A 117 -12.05 -2.01 1.44
C THR A 117 -10.80 -2.59 2.04
N ARG A 118 -10.88 -3.83 2.54
CA ARG A 118 -9.71 -4.61 2.95
C ARG A 118 -8.70 -4.74 1.82
N SER A 119 -7.42 -4.55 2.13
CA SER A 119 -6.33 -4.87 1.22
C SER A 119 -6.31 -6.36 0.89
N ARG A 120 -6.22 -6.67 -0.40
CA ARG A 120 -6.14 -8.06 -0.89
C ARG A 120 -4.70 -8.53 -1.02
N PHE A 121 -3.76 -7.62 -1.25
CA PHE A 121 -2.39 -7.93 -1.63
C PHE A 121 -1.34 -7.39 -0.64
N GLY A 122 -1.72 -7.16 0.62
CA GLY A 122 -0.78 -6.84 1.71
C GLY A 122 -0.25 -5.40 1.76
N LYS A 123 -0.42 -4.61 0.70
CA LYS A 123 -0.08 -3.18 0.61
C LYS A 123 -1.25 -2.27 0.99
N ALA A 124 -1.02 -1.04 1.45
CA ALA A 124 -2.12 -0.10 1.66
C ALA A 124 -2.76 0.29 0.32
N LEU A 125 -4.04 0.63 0.37
CA LEU A 125 -4.81 1.14 -0.75
C LEU A 125 -4.85 2.66 -0.71
N LEU A 126 -5.11 3.27 -1.86
CA LEU A 126 -5.31 4.71 -1.92
C LEU A 126 -6.53 5.15 -1.11
N PRO A 127 -6.45 6.31 -0.43
CA PRO A 127 -7.55 6.84 0.36
C PRO A 127 -8.73 7.24 -0.51
N LYS A 128 -9.94 7.04 0.02
CA LYS A 128 -11.20 7.48 -0.54
C LYS A 128 -11.80 8.51 0.41
N ASN A 129 -12.14 9.67 -0.14
CA ASN A 129 -12.26 10.89 0.66
C ASN A 129 -13.68 11.22 1.12
N GLY A 130 -14.66 10.37 0.87
CA GLY A 130 -16.09 10.72 1.01
C GLY A 130 -16.60 10.85 2.44
N LEU A 131 -16.04 10.15 3.42
CA LEU A 131 -16.42 10.35 4.83
C LEU A 131 -15.61 11.48 5.48
N ILE A 132 -14.30 11.55 5.18
CA ILE A 132 -13.43 12.59 5.71
C ILE A 132 -13.81 13.98 5.19
N SER A 133 -14.34 14.10 3.96
CA SER A 133 -14.85 15.36 3.42
C SER A 133 -16.00 15.93 4.25
N ASN A 134 -16.94 15.11 4.70
CA ASN A 134 -18.04 15.55 5.56
C ASN A 134 -17.51 16.08 6.90
N VAL A 135 -16.48 15.42 7.46
CA VAL A 135 -15.83 15.86 8.70
C VAL A 135 -15.12 17.20 8.50
N VAL A 136 -14.35 17.35 7.41
CA VAL A 136 -13.67 18.59 7.05
C VAL A 136 -14.65 19.73 6.85
N GLU A 137 -15.73 19.49 6.11
CA GLU A 137 -16.75 20.50 5.85
C GLU A 137 -17.43 20.95 7.15
N ALA A 138 -17.76 20.01 8.04
CA ALA A 138 -18.43 20.33 9.29
C ALA A 138 -17.55 21.19 10.24
N VAL A 139 -16.23 20.99 10.24
CA VAL A 139 -15.27 21.85 10.96
C VAL A 139 -15.12 23.21 10.26
N GLN A 140 -14.95 23.23 8.94
CA GLN A 140 -14.79 24.48 8.17
C GLN A 140 -16.03 25.40 8.26
N GLN A 141 -17.23 24.83 8.38
CA GLN A 141 -18.48 25.57 8.55
C GLN A 141 -18.77 25.95 10.00
N GLY A 142 -17.92 25.56 10.95
CA GLY A 142 -18.11 25.84 12.37
C GLY A 142 -19.27 25.09 13.00
N VAL A 143 -19.78 24.03 12.36
CA VAL A 143 -20.82 23.16 12.93
C VAL A 143 -20.27 22.39 14.15
N ILE A 144 -18.98 22.04 14.08
CA ILE A 144 -18.19 21.46 15.17
C ILE A 144 -16.91 22.31 15.31
N GLY A 145 -16.41 22.47 16.54
CA GLY A 145 -15.20 23.25 16.80
C GLY A 145 -13.95 22.68 16.13
N ASP A 146 -13.64 21.41 16.40
CA ASP A 146 -12.53 20.67 15.77
C ASP A 146 -12.69 19.16 15.99
N VAL A 147 -11.83 18.35 15.37
CA VAL A 147 -11.72 16.91 15.59
C VAL A 147 -10.25 16.49 15.64
N TYR A 148 -9.93 15.45 16.41
CA TYR A 148 -8.63 14.77 16.30
C TYR A 148 -8.69 13.68 15.23
N LEU A 149 -7.77 13.71 14.28
CA LEU A 149 -7.54 12.60 13.37
C LEU A 149 -6.50 11.65 13.99
N VAL A 150 -6.84 10.37 14.10
CA VAL A 150 -5.98 9.33 14.68
C VAL A 150 -5.71 8.25 13.62
N PRO A 151 -4.55 8.28 12.95
CA PRO A 151 -4.13 7.19 12.07
C PRO A 151 -4.00 5.89 12.87
N VAL A 152 -4.51 4.78 12.36
CA VAL A 152 -4.41 3.47 13.04
C VAL A 152 -3.90 2.41 12.08
N SER A 153 -2.99 1.56 12.56
CA SER A 153 -2.48 0.44 11.77
C SER A 153 -2.39 -0.86 12.55
N TYR A 154 -2.31 -1.95 11.80
CA TYR A 154 -2.32 -3.31 12.32
C TYR A 154 -1.23 -4.15 11.67
N THR A 155 -0.52 -4.89 12.50
CA THR A 155 0.43 -5.93 12.09
C THR A 155 -0.14 -7.29 12.49
N TYR A 156 -0.31 -8.15 11.49
CA TYR A 156 -0.75 -9.54 11.66
C TYR A 156 0.38 -10.48 11.22
N ASP A 157 0.67 -11.52 12.00
CA ASP A 157 1.47 -12.65 11.50
C ASP A 157 0.71 -13.44 10.45
N GLN A 158 -0.58 -13.67 10.71
CA GLN A 158 -1.51 -14.28 9.77
C GLN A 158 -2.92 -13.73 9.99
N VAL A 159 -3.57 -13.30 8.90
CA VAL A 159 -4.96 -12.82 8.95
C VAL A 159 -5.90 -14.01 9.20
N ALA A 160 -6.83 -13.87 10.15
CA ALA A 160 -7.72 -14.94 10.59
C ALA A 160 -8.61 -15.52 9.47
N GLU A 161 -9.02 -14.68 8.51
CA GLU A 161 -9.83 -15.07 7.36
C GLU A 161 -9.01 -15.68 6.21
N GLY A 162 -7.68 -15.68 6.31
CA GLY A 162 -6.77 -16.01 5.22
C GLY A 162 -6.65 -14.92 4.17
N VAL A 163 -5.75 -15.13 3.21
CA VAL A 163 -5.54 -14.21 2.07
C VAL A 163 -6.61 -14.47 1.00
N PHE A 164 -7.02 -13.42 0.30
CA PHE A 164 -8.01 -13.42 -0.79
C PHE A 164 -7.48 -14.06 -2.09
N LEU A 165 -6.89 -15.25 -1.98
CA LEU A 165 -6.19 -15.92 -3.08
C LEU A 165 -7.09 -16.18 -4.28
N GLN A 166 -8.37 -16.54 -4.07
CA GLN A 166 -9.29 -16.74 -5.19
C GLN A 166 -9.55 -15.44 -5.97
N GLU A 167 -9.77 -14.32 -5.27
CA GLU A 167 -9.94 -13.02 -5.92
C GLU A 167 -8.65 -12.62 -6.67
N LEU A 168 -7.48 -12.79 -6.05
CA LEU A 168 -6.18 -12.48 -6.66
C LEU A 168 -5.88 -13.32 -7.90
N MET A 169 -6.35 -14.57 -7.96
CA MET A 169 -6.24 -15.46 -9.12
C MET A 169 -7.29 -15.17 -10.22
N GLY A 170 -8.05 -14.07 -10.13
CA GLY A 170 -8.98 -13.64 -11.18
C GLY A 170 -10.42 -14.15 -11.04
N ASN A 171 -10.76 -14.83 -9.95
CA ASN A 171 -12.15 -15.18 -9.67
C ASN A 171 -12.95 -13.95 -9.24
N SER A 172 -14.25 -13.98 -9.48
CA SER A 172 -15.14 -12.89 -9.08
C SER A 172 -15.14 -12.72 -7.56
N LYS A 173 -15.26 -11.47 -7.13
CA LYS A 173 -15.42 -11.14 -5.70
C LYS A 173 -16.69 -11.80 -5.18
N GLN A 174 -16.53 -12.78 -4.30
CA GLN A 174 -17.68 -13.39 -3.63
C GLN A 174 -18.19 -12.42 -2.56
N ARG A 175 -19.51 -12.23 -2.52
CA ARG A 175 -20.14 -11.51 -1.40
C ARG A 175 -20.02 -12.42 -0.18
N GLU A 176 -19.12 -12.08 0.73
CA GLU A 176 -19.02 -12.79 2.00
C GLU A 176 -20.32 -12.61 2.81
N SER A 177 -20.86 -13.72 3.30
CA SER A 177 -21.99 -13.70 4.24
C SER A 177 -21.48 -13.42 5.65
N ILE A 178 -22.22 -12.63 6.45
CA ILE A 178 -21.89 -12.34 7.85
C ILE A 178 -21.64 -13.64 8.63
N LEU A 179 -22.48 -14.65 8.42
CA LEU A 179 -22.33 -15.97 9.03
C LEU A 179 -21.01 -16.66 8.64
N SER A 180 -20.53 -16.49 7.40
CA SER A 180 -19.23 -17.02 6.99
C SER A 180 -18.07 -16.27 7.63
N VAL A 181 -18.19 -14.94 7.81
CA VAL A 181 -17.19 -14.11 8.49
C VAL A 181 -17.12 -14.49 9.97
N PHE A 182 -18.26 -14.53 10.67
CA PHE A 182 -18.32 -14.91 12.08
C PHE A 182 -17.84 -16.35 12.31
N ARG A 183 -18.23 -17.31 11.46
CA ARG A 183 -17.68 -18.68 11.56
C ARG A 183 -16.17 -18.70 11.29
N GLY A 184 -15.68 -17.91 10.34
CA GLY A 184 -14.24 -17.79 10.05
C GLY A 184 -13.48 -17.26 11.26
N ILE A 185 -13.96 -16.16 11.84
CA ILE A 185 -13.44 -15.57 13.08
C ILE A 185 -13.49 -16.59 14.22
N TRP A 186 -14.64 -17.20 14.49
CA TRP A 186 -14.83 -18.16 15.58
C TRP A 186 -13.94 -19.40 15.44
N LYS A 187 -13.77 -19.92 14.21
CA LYS A 187 -12.80 -20.99 13.92
C LYS A 187 -11.36 -20.53 14.14
N GLY A 188 -11.02 -19.30 13.77
CA GLY A 188 -9.73 -18.68 14.04
C GLY A 188 -9.44 -18.52 15.53
N PHE A 189 -10.47 -18.24 16.34
CA PHE A 189 -10.38 -18.20 17.81
C PHE A 189 -10.25 -19.60 18.43
N GLY A 190 -10.91 -20.63 17.88
CA GLY A 190 -10.87 -22.01 18.39
C GLY A 190 -9.59 -22.78 18.09
N LEU A 191 -8.78 -22.36 17.10
CA LEU A 191 -7.46 -22.94 16.84
C LEU A 191 -6.36 -22.06 17.43
N TYR A 192 -5.91 -22.43 18.64
CA TYR A 192 -4.86 -21.75 19.43
C TYR A 192 -3.57 -21.39 18.67
N GLN A 193 -3.27 -22.05 17.54
CA GLN A 193 -1.99 -21.92 16.83
C GLN A 193 -2.02 -21.09 15.52
N ARG A 194 -3.19 -20.62 15.03
CA ARG A 194 -3.26 -20.11 13.63
C ARG A 194 -3.07 -18.61 13.40
N CYS A 195 -3.37 -17.73 14.36
CA CYS A 195 -3.40 -16.27 14.07
C CYS A 195 -2.19 -15.48 14.60
N GLY A 196 -1.29 -16.12 15.35
CA GLY A 196 -0.10 -15.47 15.92
C GLY A 196 -0.43 -14.27 16.82
N THR A 197 0.44 -13.27 16.73
CA THR A 197 0.36 -11.99 17.44
C THR A 197 -0.31 -10.95 16.55
N VAL A 198 -1.19 -10.14 17.15
CA VAL A 198 -1.73 -8.94 16.51
C VAL A 198 -1.16 -7.73 17.24
N ARG A 199 -0.52 -6.84 16.50
CA ARG A 199 -0.02 -5.57 17.04
C ARG A 199 -0.81 -4.42 16.43
N MET A 200 -1.19 -3.48 17.27
CA MET A 200 -1.99 -2.34 16.89
C MET A 200 -1.26 -1.06 17.28
N HIS A 201 -1.24 -0.13 16.34
CA HIS A 201 -0.54 1.14 16.48
C HIS A 201 -1.50 2.29 16.33
N TYR A 202 -1.33 3.29 17.18
CA TYR A 202 -2.02 4.56 17.08
C TYR A 202 -0.99 5.63 16.73
N GLY A 203 -1.25 6.34 15.64
CA GLY A 203 -0.52 7.54 15.26
C GLY A 203 -0.77 8.66 16.26
N LYS A 204 0.02 9.73 16.17
CA LYS A 204 -0.18 10.88 17.05
C LYS A 204 -1.54 11.51 16.72
N PRO A 205 -2.45 11.72 17.70
CA PRO A 205 -3.67 12.49 17.45
C PRO A 205 -3.28 13.91 17.04
N VAL A 206 -3.75 14.36 15.87
CA VAL A 206 -3.49 15.71 15.35
C VAL A 206 -4.83 16.36 15.02
N LEU A 207 -4.96 17.64 15.37
CA LEU A 207 -6.19 18.40 15.11
C LEU A 207 -6.39 18.59 13.61
N LEU A 208 -7.65 18.56 13.16
CA LEU A 208 -7.95 18.75 11.76
C LEU A 208 -7.60 20.17 11.30
N THR A 209 -7.78 21.18 12.16
CA THR A 209 -7.35 22.56 11.86
C THR A 209 -5.84 22.67 11.66
N GLU A 210 -5.04 21.93 12.41
CA GLU A 210 -3.57 21.86 12.27
C GLU A 210 -3.16 21.19 10.94
N TYR A 211 -3.88 20.12 10.55
CA TYR A 211 -3.73 19.51 9.23
C TYR A 211 -4.03 20.50 8.11
N LEU A 212 -5.16 21.21 8.19
CA LEU A 212 -5.59 22.16 7.19
C LEU A 212 -4.60 23.32 7.06
N SER A 213 -4.12 23.89 8.17
CA SER A 213 -3.18 25.01 8.15
C SER A 213 -1.82 24.62 7.57
N SER A 214 -1.30 23.45 7.97
CA SER A 214 -0.01 22.93 7.49
C SER A 214 -0.04 22.62 6.00
N LEU A 215 -1.09 21.93 5.54
CA LEU A 215 -1.24 21.56 4.12
C LEU A 215 -1.54 22.78 3.23
N SER A 216 -2.33 23.73 3.72
CA SER A 216 -2.63 24.97 2.97
C SER A 216 -1.39 25.84 2.79
N SER A 217 -0.44 25.77 3.71
CA SER A 217 0.83 26.50 3.66
C SER A 217 1.89 25.81 2.78
N CYS A 218 1.68 24.55 2.42
CA CYS A 218 2.65 23.75 1.68
C CYS A 218 2.71 24.14 0.19
N SER A 219 3.88 24.54 -0.28
CA SER A 219 4.12 24.92 -1.69
C SER A 219 3.84 23.77 -2.68
N ALA A 220 4.11 22.52 -2.30
CA ALA A 220 3.84 21.35 -3.14
C ALA A 220 2.34 21.18 -3.47
N ILE A 221 1.47 21.59 -2.55
CA ILE A 221 0.00 21.53 -2.71
C ILE A 221 -0.53 22.78 -3.43
N ARG A 222 0.17 23.92 -3.32
CA ARG A 222 -0.23 25.16 -4.01
C ARG A 222 0.28 25.25 -5.46
N SER A 223 1.33 24.50 -5.80
CA SER A 223 1.94 24.49 -7.13
C SER A 223 0.93 24.10 -8.22
N GLU A 224 1.10 24.68 -9.42
CA GLU A 224 0.46 24.19 -10.65
C GLU A 224 0.89 22.74 -10.97
N HIS A 225 2.10 22.35 -10.52
CA HIS A 225 2.67 21.01 -10.69
C HIS A 225 2.37 20.07 -9.51
N ARG A 226 1.13 20.12 -8.99
CA ARG A 226 0.68 19.18 -7.96
C ARG A 226 0.82 17.72 -8.43
N PRO A 227 1.13 16.77 -7.53
CA PRO A 227 1.05 15.34 -7.85
C PRO A 227 -0.29 15.00 -8.50
N LYS A 228 -0.27 14.33 -9.65
CA LYS A 228 -1.49 13.99 -10.43
C LYS A 228 -2.53 13.22 -9.61
N GLN A 229 -2.07 12.44 -8.63
CA GLN A 229 -2.91 11.72 -7.65
C GLN A 229 -3.82 12.66 -6.83
N LEU A 230 -3.45 13.93 -6.65
CA LEU A 230 -4.20 14.92 -5.87
C LEU A 230 -5.17 15.75 -6.73
N THR A 231 -4.97 15.79 -8.05
CA THR A 231 -5.78 16.61 -8.98
C THR A 231 -6.76 15.78 -9.80
N ARG A 232 -6.45 14.51 -10.10
CA ARG A 232 -7.33 13.65 -10.90
C ARG A 232 -8.57 13.21 -10.13
N LEU A 233 -9.73 13.44 -10.75
CA LEU A 233 -11.00 12.86 -10.32
C LEU A 233 -11.03 11.40 -10.79
N PRO A 234 -11.12 10.41 -9.90
CA PRO A 234 -11.33 9.05 -10.34
C PRO A 234 -12.72 8.95 -10.96
N TYR A 235 -12.81 8.34 -12.15
CA TYR A 235 -14.05 8.15 -12.92
C TYR A 235 -15.12 7.29 -12.22
N SER A 236 -14.90 6.84 -10.98
CA SER A 236 -15.88 6.04 -10.24
C SER A 236 -16.85 6.94 -9.46
N PHE A 237 -18.12 6.96 -9.88
CA PHE A 237 -19.24 7.52 -9.11
C PHE A 237 -19.53 6.65 -7.88
N SER A 238 -18.68 6.73 -6.86
CA SER A 238 -18.87 6.06 -5.59
C SER A 238 -19.20 7.10 -4.52
N TYR A 239 -20.14 6.78 -3.62
CA TYR A 239 -20.35 7.57 -2.38
C TYR A 239 -19.06 7.80 -1.60
N ARG A 240 -18.05 6.96 -1.82
CA ARG A 240 -16.74 7.03 -1.20
C ARG A 240 -15.93 8.27 -1.59
N GLU A 241 -16.44 9.11 -2.50
CA GLU A 241 -15.89 10.43 -2.82
C GLU A 241 -17.03 11.46 -2.87
N LEU A 242 -17.67 11.68 -1.73
CA LEU A 242 -18.47 12.89 -1.54
C LEU A 242 -17.53 14.08 -1.54
N VAL A 243 -17.61 14.93 -2.55
CA VAL A 243 -16.88 16.18 -2.57
C VAL A 243 -17.90 17.32 -2.61
N PRO A 244 -17.65 18.46 -1.94
CA PRO A 244 -18.59 19.57 -1.92
C PRO A 244 -18.96 20.02 -3.33
N TRP A 245 -20.28 20.09 -3.59
CA TRP A 245 -20.86 20.51 -4.86
C TRP A 245 -21.14 22.03 -4.92
N THR A 246 -20.97 22.73 -3.80
CA THR A 246 -21.54 24.07 -3.56
C THR A 246 -20.57 25.24 -3.73
N GLN A 247 -19.40 25.05 -4.36
CA GLN A 247 -18.37 26.10 -4.49
C GLN A 247 -18.03 26.43 -5.95
N SER A 248 -17.52 27.65 -6.19
CA SER A 248 -16.95 28.07 -7.48
C SER A 248 -15.85 27.09 -7.93
N GLN A 249 -15.70 26.89 -9.24
CA GLN A 249 -14.86 25.81 -9.79
C GLN A 249 -13.43 25.76 -9.20
N SER A 250 -12.76 26.91 -9.06
CA SER A 250 -11.39 26.98 -8.53
C SER A 250 -11.29 26.74 -7.01
N ALA A 251 -12.21 27.28 -6.22
CA ALA A 251 -12.25 27.07 -4.78
C ALA A 251 -12.63 25.62 -4.43
N ALA A 252 -13.55 25.05 -5.21
CA ALA A 252 -13.93 23.64 -5.11
C ALA A 252 -12.70 22.75 -5.34
N GLU A 253 -11.96 22.96 -6.43
CA GLU A 253 -10.74 22.19 -6.79
C GLU A 253 -9.66 22.21 -5.71
N PHE A 254 -9.34 23.39 -5.15
CA PHE A 254 -8.38 23.49 -4.06
C PHE A 254 -8.83 22.72 -2.82
N ASN A 255 -10.10 22.85 -2.43
CA ASN A 255 -10.65 22.09 -1.32
C ASN A 255 -10.65 20.58 -1.59
N ARG A 256 -10.87 20.12 -2.83
CA ARG A 256 -10.74 18.69 -3.17
C ARG A 256 -9.30 18.21 -2.96
N ALA A 257 -8.33 18.95 -3.50
CA ALA A 257 -6.92 18.59 -3.37
C ALA A 257 -6.47 18.56 -1.90
N LEU A 258 -6.98 19.48 -1.09
CA LEU A 258 -6.70 19.53 0.35
C LEU A 258 -7.28 18.32 1.10
N ILE A 259 -8.55 17.97 0.86
CA ILE A 259 -9.17 16.78 1.48
C ILE A 259 -8.45 15.51 1.03
N ARG A 260 -8.11 15.38 -0.26
CA ARG A 260 -7.30 14.26 -0.77
C ARG A 260 -5.96 14.21 -0.04
N SER A 261 -5.28 15.35 0.11
CA SER A 261 -3.99 15.43 0.81
C SER A 261 -4.09 14.95 2.25
N ILE A 262 -5.17 15.27 2.98
CA ILE A 262 -5.40 14.74 4.33
C ILE A 262 -5.49 13.21 4.28
N GLY A 263 -6.31 12.66 3.39
CA GLY A 263 -6.46 11.21 3.23
C GLY A 263 -5.12 10.52 2.93
N PHE A 264 -4.33 11.07 2.01
CA PHE A 264 -3.02 10.52 1.63
C PHE A 264 -2.02 10.61 2.79
N HIS A 265 -2.00 11.73 3.52
CA HIS A 265 -1.12 11.91 4.67
C HIS A 265 -1.45 10.91 5.78
N VAL A 266 -2.73 10.75 6.13
CA VAL A 266 -3.16 9.81 7.18
C VAL A 266 -2.81 8.37 6.81
N VAL A 267 -3.09 7.95 5.57
CA VAL A 267 -2.74 6.59 5.12
C VAL A 267 -1.24 6.38 5.16
N TYR A 268 -0.45 7.36 4.67
CA TYR A 268 1.01 7.30 4.72
C TYR A 268 1.53 7.17 6.16
N GLU A 269 1.03 8.00 7.08
CA GLU A 269 1.41 7.95 8.49
C GLU A 269 1.04 6.61 9.14
N ALA A 270 -0.16 6.09 8.87
CA ALA A 270 -0.58 4.79 9.38
C ALA A 270 0.33 3.64 8.89
N GLN A 271 0.86 3.73 7.66
CA GLN A 271 1.82 2.75 7.16
C GLN A 271 3.17 2.87 7.88
N GLU A 272 3.70 4.07 8.07
CA GLU A 272 5.02 4.30 8.69
C GLU A 272 5.08 3.86 10.16
N ILE A 273 4.00 4.01 10.93
CA ILE A 273 3.96 3.63 12.35
C ILE A 273 3.81 2.12 12.58
N CYS A 274 3.56 1.35 11.53
CA CYS A 274 3.29 -0.08 11.60
C CYS A 274 4.57 -0.86 11.91
N SER A 275 4.55 -1.76 12.91
CA SER A 275 5.63 -2.74 13.07
C SER A 275 5.61 -3.77 11.94
N ILE A 276 6.77 -4.36 11.68
CA ILE A 276 6.95 -5.44 10.71
C ILE A 276 6.90 -6.79 11.43
N SER A 277 6.17 -7.76 10.87
CA SER A 277 6.16 -9.12 11.39
C SER A 277 7.38 -9.92 10.92
N PRO A 278 7.87 -10.89 11.71
CA PRO A 278 8.92 -11.81 11.25
C PRO A 278 8.50 -12.59 10.01
N VAL A 279 7.21 -12.93 9.88
CA VAL A 279 6.63 -13.60 8.70
C VAL A 279 6.82 -12.76 7.44
N SER A 280 6.62 -11.44 7.54
CA SER A 280 6.80 -10.51 6.42
C SER A 280 8.28 -10.34 6.02
N ILE A 281 9.20 -10.35 6.98
CA ILE A 281 10.66 -10.32 6.72
C ILE A 281 11.08 -11.57 5.95
N VAL A 282 10.74 -12.75 6.46
CA VAL A 282 11.10 -14.03 5.81
C VAL A 282 10.42 -14.15 4.44
N SER A 283 9.15 -13.73 4.31
CA SER A 283 8.45 -13.70 3.01
C SER A 283 9.14 -12.79 1.99
N THR A 284 9.71 -11.68 2.45
CA THR A 284 10.48 -10.76 1.60
C THR A 284 11.75 -11.44 1.09
N LEU A 285 12.52 -12.08 1.96
CA LEU A 285 13.76 -12.76 1.57
C LEU A 285 13.49 -13.89 0.56
N LEU A 286 12.45 -14.69 0.77
CA LEU A 286 12.07 -15.79 -0.13
C LEU A 286 11.58 -15.34 -1.52
N LEU A 287 11.14 -14.09 -1.66
CA LEU A 287 10.72 -13.54 -2.95
C LEU A 287 11.78 -12.65 -3.59
N SER A 288 12.61 -11.98 -2.80
CA SER A 288 13.55 -10.97 -3.30
C SER A 288 15.00 -11.46 -3.37
N LYS A 289 15.38 -12.54 -2.66
CA LYS A 289 16.74 -13.11 -2.67
C LYS A 289 16.74 -14.63 -2.86
N TYR A 290 16.04 -15.37 -2.00
CA TYR A 290 15.98 -16.83 -2.03
C TYR A 290 14.75 -17.35 -2.78
N ARG A 291 14.68 -17.07 -4.08
CA ARG A 291 13.57 -17.56 -4.92
C ARG A 291 13.63 -19.08 -5.13
N ASN A 292 14.82 -19.67 -5.01
CA ASN A 292 15.05 -21.12 -5.03
C ASN A 292 15.30 -21.65 -3.61
N ASP A 293 15.61 -22.94 -3.50
CA ASP A 293 15.91 -23.57 -2.22
C ASP A 293 17.14 -22.91 -1.57
N THR A 294 17.15 -22.85 -0.24
CA THR A 294 18.23 -22.25 0.56
C THR A 294 18.51 -23.09 1.80
N THR A 295 19.50 -22.72 2.61
CA THR A 295 19.77 -23.35 3.91
C THR A 295 19.12 -22.56 5.03
N PHE A 296 18.87 -23.22 6.17
CA PHE A 296 18.32 -22.54 7.35
C PHE A 296 19.24 -21.42 7.82
N ASP A 297 20.55 -21.69 7.91
CA ASP A 297 21.55 -20.74 8.39
C ASP A 297 21.67 -19.50 7.48
N ALA A 298 21.68 -19.70 6.15
CA ALA A 298 21.74 -18.59 5.21
C ALA A 298 20.50 -17.69 5.32
N LEU A 299 19.31 -18.31 5.37
CA LEU A 299 18.05 -17.58 5.52
C LEU A 299 17.98 -16.86 6.87
N ALA A 300 18.50 -17.45 7.95
CA ALA A 300 18.48 -16.86 9.27
C ALA A 300 19.44 -15.65 9.37
N ASN A 301 20.65 -15.76 8.82
CA ASN A 301 21.61 -14.65 8.76
C ASN A 301 21.02 -13.45 7.99
N ASP A 302 20.39 -13.71 6.84
CA ASP A 302 19.73 -12.67 6.06
C ASP A 302 18.47 -12.11 6.73
N THR A 303 17.76 -12.94 7.50
CA THR A 303 16.62 -12.49 8.33
C THR A 303 17.09 -11.49 9.37
N GLN A 304 18.25 -11.74 9.99
CA GLN A 304 18.88 -10.79 10.89
C GLN A 304 19.30 -9.52 10.17
N TRP A 305 20.00 -9.63 9.03
CA TRP A 305 20.42 -8.48 8.23
C TRP A 305 19.25 -7.57 7.83
N LEU A 306 18.16 -8.13 7.32
CA LEU A 306 16.99 -7.35 6.92
C LEU A 306 16.28 -6.73 8.13
N ALA A 307 16.24 -7.44 9.26
CA ALA A 307 15.70 -6.93 10.50
C ALA A 307 16.50 -5.71 11.02
N GLU A 308 17.83 -5.81 11.02
CA GLU A 308 18.73 -4.72 11.42
C GLU A 308 18.58 -3.48 10.53
N ILE A 309 18.39 -3.67 9.21
CA ILE A 309 18.08 -2.56 8.30
C ILE A 309 16.77 -1.87 8.69
N VAL A 310 15.70 -2.63 8.92
CA VAL A 310 14.39 -2.08 9.31
C VAL A 310 14.53 -1.25 10.60
N LEU A 311 15.25 -1.77 11.60
CA LEU A 311 15.43 -1.10 12.88
C LEU A 311 16.29 0.16 12.79
N ARG A 312 17.37 0.10 12.00
CA ARG A 312 18.26 1.24 11.75
C ARG A 312 17.52 2.37 11.05
N ASP A 313 16.63 2.05 10.12
CA ASP A 313 15.76 2.99 9.42
C ASP A 313 14.56 3.45 10.30
N GLY A 314 14.64 3.28 11.62
CA GLY A 314 13.65 3.72 12.61
C GLY A 314 12.37 2.88 12.67
N GLY A 315 12.40 1.66 12.11
CA GLY A 315 11.27 0.72 12.13
C GLY A 315 11.19 -0.08 13.43
N ASP A 316 10.09 -0.80 13.60
CA ASP A 316 9.87 -1.72 14.72
C ASP A 316 9.57 -3.12 14.18
N ILE A 317 10.04 -4.15 14.89
CA ILE A 317 9.83 -5.55 14.53
C ILE A 317 9.16 -6.26 15.70
N VAL A 318 8.07 -6.96 15.41
CA VAL A 318 7.30 -7.65 16.44
C VAL A 318 8.17 -8.68 17.16
N GLY A 319 8.36 -8.48 18.47
CA GLY A 319 9.11 -9.38 19.33
C GLY A 319 10.62 -9.16 19.37
N TRP A 320 11.16 -8.16 18.65
CA TRP A 320 12.59 -7.87 18.65
C TRP A 320 13.09 -7.25 19.96
N ARG A 321 14.24 -7.74 20.44
CA ARG A 321 14.99 -7.19 21.57
C ARG A 321 16.48 -7.12 21.19
N ARG A 322 17.10 -5.94 21.39
CA ARG A 322 18.50 -5.68 20.99
C ARG A 322 19.48 -6.71 21.55
N ASP A 323 19.30 -7.16 22.79
CA ASP A 323 20.29 -7.99 23.50
C ASP A 323 19.89 -9.47 23.58
N GLY A 324 18.99 -9.96 22.72
CA GLY A 324 18.55 -11.36 22.80
C GLY A 324 17.77 -11.93 21.63
N THR A 325 17.37 -11.10 20.65
CA THR A 325 16.76 -11.61 19.42
C THR A 325 17.81 -11.72 18.33
N THR A 326 17.82 -12.87 17.64
CA THR A 326 18.70 -13.13 16.49
C THR A 326 17.86 -13.53 15.29
N GLY A 327 18.48 -13.59 14.12
CA GLY A 327 17.82 -14.08 12.90
C GLY A 327 17.21 -15.47 13.06
N ASN A 328 17.87 -16.37 13.78
CA ASN A 328 17.38 -17.71 14.09
C ASN A 328 16.04 -17.65 14.84
N HIS A 329 15.95 -16.82 15.88
CA HIS A 329 14.72 -16.66 16.66
C HIS A 329 13.56 -16.14 15.80
N LEU A 330 13.83 -15.16 14.93
CA LEU A 330 12.81 -14.62 14.01
C LEU A 330 12.35 -15.65 12.99
N LEU A 331 13.28 -16.41 12.43
CA LEU A 331 12.98 -17.45 11.44
C LEU A 331 12.18 -18.59 12.09
N GLU A 332 12.59 -19.08 13.26
CA GLU A 332 11.86 -20.11 14.01
C GLU A 332 10.44 -19.67 14.37
N TYR A 333 10.24 -18.38 14.71
CA TYR A 333 8.93 -17.81 14.94
C TYR A 333 8.07 -17.79 13.67
N ALA A 334 8.65 -17.45 12.52
CA ALA A 334 7.92 -17.29 11.26
C ALA A 334 7.48 -18.62 10.63
N LEU A 335 8.31 -19.66 10.69
CA LEU A 335 8.11 -20.92 9.97
C LEU A 335 6.75 -21.61 10.24
N PRO A 336 6.22 -21.67 11.47
CA PRO A 336 4.90 -22.24 11.74
C PRO A 336 3.75 -21.61 10.93
N TYR A 337 3.84 -20.32 10.61
CA TYR A 337 2.85 -19.58 9.83
C TYR A 337 3.04 -19.73 8.31
N MET A 338 4.20 -20.25 7.90
CA MET A 338 4.63 -20.35 6.49
C MET A 338 4.65 -21.77 5.95
N LYS A 339 4.18 -22.78 6.72
CA LYS A 339 4.22 -24.21 6.34
C LYS A 339 3.62 -24.54 4.97
N SER A 340 2.68 -23.72 4.48
CA SER A 340 2.10 -23.90 3.16
C SER A 340 3.03 -23.48 2.03
N SER A 341 4.05 -22.66 2.29
CA SER A 341 4.90 -22.03 1.27
C SER A 341 6.38 -22.42 1.39
N VAL A 342 6.83 -22.81 2.58
CA VAL A 342 8.20 -23.28 2.83
C VAL A 342 8.16 -24.51 3.72
N THR A 343 8.91 -25.54 3.33
CA THR A 343 9.11 -26.76 4.10
C THR A 343 10.58 -26.92 4.48
N ARG A 344 10.83 -27.38 5.70
CA ARG A 344 12.18 -27.68 6.18
C ARG A 344 12.44 -29.17 6.04
N GLU A 345 13.44 -29.53 5.25
CA GLU A 345 13.93 -30.90 5.05
C GLU A 345 15.35 -30.99 5.61
N GLY A 346 15.48 -31.36 6.88
CA GLY A 346 16.75 -31.29 7.60
C GLY A 346 17.23 -29.84 7.75
N ASP A 347 18.38 -29.52 7.15
CA ASP A 347 18.93 -28.15 7.09
C ASP A 347 18.49 -27.37 5.85
N LYS A 348 17.91 -28.06 4.86
CA LYS A 348 17.46 -27.44 3.62
C LYS A 348 16.07 -26.82 3.79
N MET A 349 15.94 -25.59 3.33
CA MET A 349 14.68 -24.86 3.23
C MET A 349 14.19 -24.94 1.80
N VAL A 350 13.14 -25.74 1.59
CA VAL A 350 12.54 -25.97 0.27
C VAL A 350 11.39 -24.99 0.09
N SER A 351 11.53 -24.09 -0.89
CA SER A 351 10.50 -23.11 -1.21
C SER A 351 9.54 -23.69 -2.23
N VAL A 352 8.24 -23.73 -1.91
CA VAL A 352 7.25 -24.26 -2.83
C VAL A 352 6.93 -23.23 -3.92
N LYS A 353 6.94 -23.68 -5.18
CA LYS A 353 6.95 -22.80 -6.37
C LYS A 353 5.58 -22.50 -6.97
N THR A 354 4.46 -22.93 -6.36
CA THR A 354 3.13 -22.71 -6.99
C THR A 354 2.73 -21.24 -6.99
N HIS A 355 1.97 -20.82 -8.00
CA HIS A 355 1.41 -19.46 -8.13
C HIS A 355 0.67 -19.02 -6.86
N ARG A 356 -0.18 -19.89 -6.30
CA ARG A 356 -0.95 -19.62 -5.08
C ARG A 356 -0.06 -19.30 -3.89
N GLN A 357 1.00 -20.08 -3.67
CA GLN A 357 1.91 -19.90 -2.54
C GLN A 357 2.78 -18.64 -2.70
N ARG A 358 3.21 -18.35 -3.93
CA ARG A 358 3.95 -17.12 -4.26
C ARG A 358 3.12 -15.86 -4.01
N ILE A 359 1.82 -15.87 -4.37
CA ILE A 359 0.90 -14.78 -4.00
C ILE A 359 0.77 -14.64 -2.48
N GLN A 360 0.70 -15.76 -1.75
CA GLN A 360 0.63 -15.72 -0.28
C GLN A 360 1.89 -15.11 0.34
N LEU A 361 3.08 -15.46 -0.16
CA LEU A 361 4.34 -14.82 0.25
C LEU A 361 4.36 -13.33 -0.13
N ALA A 362 3.83 -12.98 -1.30
CA ALA A 362 3.79 -11.59 -1.76
C ALA A 362 2.92 -10.72 -0.86
N TYR A 363 1.83 -11.26 -0.30
CA TYR A 363 1.05 -10.57 0.73
C TYR A 363 1.92 -10.17 1.93
N GLY A 364 2.77 -11.07 2.43
CA GLY A 364 3.71 -10.81 3.52
C GLY A 364 4.79 -9.80 3.14
N LYS A 365 5.44 -9.99 1.97
CA LYS A 365 6.46 -9.07 1.43
C LYS A 365 5.93 -7.64 1.32
N ASN A 366 4.71 -7.49 0.81
CA ASN A 366 4.13 -6.18 0.52
C ASN A 366 3.85 -5.34 1.78
N ALA A 367 3.90 -5.93 2.97
CA ALA A 367 3.89 -5.17 4.23
C ALA A 367 5.13 -4.27 4.37
N LEU A 368 6.29 -4.69 3.86
CA LEU A 368 7.54 -3.92 3.88
C LEU A 368 7.61 -2.90 2.71
N LEU A 369 6.69 -2.95 1.76
CA LEU A 369 6.79 -2.20 0.51
C LEU A 369 6.94 -0.68 0.73
N HIS A 370 6.16 -0.10 1.65
CA HIS A 370 6.21 1.33 1.95
C HIS A 370 7.62 1.79 2.36
N ARG A 371 8.31 1.00 3.20
CA ARG A 371 9.64 1.29 3.74
C ARG A 371 10.76 1.22 2.71
N PHE A 372 10.65 0.28 1.76
CA PHE A 372 11.71 0.02 0.77
C PHE A 372 11.39 0.56 -0.62
N SER A 373 10.21 1.16 -0.84
CA SER A 373 9.74 1.62 -2.15
C SER A 373 10.68 2.59 -2.85
N LEU A 374 11.18 3.62 -2.16
CA LEU A 374 12.11 4.59 -2.75
C LEU A 374 13.45 3.94 -3.13
N LYS A 375 13.99 3.08 -2.26
CA LYS A 375 15.21 2.30 -2.53
C LYS A 375 15.01 1.38 -3.73
N ALA A 376 13.84 0.74 -3.85
CA ALA A 376 13.50 -0.15 -4.94
C ALA A 376 13.39 0.58 -6.29
N VAL A 377 12.80 1.78 -6.30
CA VAL A 377 12.69 2.62 -7.50
C VAL A 377 14.07 3.10 -7.95
N LEU A 378 14.91 3.58 -7.04
CA LEU A 378 16.28 3.98 -7.37
C LEU A 378 17.10 2.79 -7.88
N ALA A 379 16.97 1.64 -7.21
CA ALA A 379 17.67 0.43 -7.63
C ALA A 379 17.28 0.01 -9.04
N ILE A 380 15.99 -0.02 -9.38
CA ILE A 380 15.57 -0.39 -10.73
C ILE A 380 16.02 0.63 -11.79
N SER A 381 16.01 1.92 -11.47
CA SER A 381 16.48 2.99 -12.38
C SER A 381 17.97 2.87 -12.70
N VAL A 382 18.76 2.31 -11.78
CA VAL A 382 20.19 2.05 -12.00
C VAL A 382 20.41 0.76 -12.78
N ILE A 383 19.86 -0.37 -12.32
CA ILE A 383 20.12 -1.69 -12.93
C ILE A 383 19.47 -1.88 -14.32
N SER A 384 18.46 -1.05 -14.67
CA SER A 384 17.82 -1.13 -15.99
C SER A 384 18.66 -0.55 -17.13
N ARG A 385 19.79 0.09 -16.81
CA ARG A 385 20.70 0.73 -17.77
C ARG A 385 21.76 -0.22 -18.28
N ASP A 386 22.40 0.14 -19.39
CA ASP A 386 23.56 -0.61 -19.89
C ASP A 386 24.70 -0.54 -18.85
N PRO A 387 25.33 -1.67 -18.46
CA PRO A 387 26.46 -1.69 -17.54
C PRO A 387 27.63 -0.76 -17.95
N ASN A 388 27.78 -0.49 -19.24
CA ASN A 388 28.85 0.35 -19.79
C ASN A 388 28.46 1.84 -19.90
N GLU A 389 27.21 2.19 -19.62
CA GLU A 389 26.73 3.57 -19.70
C GLU A 389 27.20 4.40 -18.50
N VAL A 390 27.60 5.65 -18.75
CA VAL A 390 27.85 6.61 -17.66
C VAL A 390 26.50 7.05 -17.08
N ILE A 391 26.24 6.68 -15.83
CA ILE A 391 24.97 6.97 -15.17
C ILE A 391 25.05 8.35 -14.50
N PHE A 392 24.24 9.29 -14.96
CA PHE A 392 24.12 10.62 -14.34
C PHE A 392 23.08 10.62 -13.23
N PHE A 393 23.39 11.30 -12.12
CA PHE A 393 22.54 11.40 -10.93
C PHE A 393 21.13 11.89 -11.27
N ASP A 394 21.01 13.02 -11.99
CA ASP A 394 19.70 13.58 -12.34
C ASP A 394 18.90 12.67 -13.28
N SER A 395 19.57 11.94 -14.15
CA SER A 395 18.92 10.96 -15.04
C SER A 395 18.29 9.81 -14.25
N VAL A 396 18.94 9.34 -13.17
CA VAL A 396 18.37 8.34 -12.26
C VAL A 396 17.13 8.90 -11.56
N ILE A 397 17.18 10.16 -11.11
CA ILE A 397 16.05 10.81 -10.44
C ILE A 397 14.85 10.98 -11.39
N GLU A 398 15.05 11.39 -12.63
CA GLU A 398 13.95 11.52 -13.60
C GLU A 398 13.31 10.17 -13.91
N GLN A 399 14.12 9.13 -14.15
CA GLN A 399 13.60 7.79 -14.38
C GLN A 399 12.85 7.27 -13.15
N ALA A 400 13.36 7.51 -11.94
CA ALA A 400 12.70 7.16 -10.69
C ALA A 400 11.33 7.85 -10.55
N LEU A 401 11.25 9.15 -10.88
CA LEU A 401 9.99 9.89 -10.88
C LEU A 401 8.98 9.32 -11.88
N HIS A 402 9.43 8.91 -13.07
CA HIS A 402 8.57 8.28 -14.07
C HIS A 402 8.02 6.93 -13.57
N ILE A 403 8.84 6.13 -12.90
CA ILE A 403 8.41 4.86 -12.31
C ILE A 403 7.39 5.12 -11.19
N CYS A 404 7.62 6.10 -10.33
CA CYS A 404 6.68 6.49 -9.29
C CYS A 404 5.32 6.93 -9.86
N ASP A 405 5.31 7.67 -10.98
CA ASP A 405 4.06 8.08 -11.66
C ASP A 405 3.30 6.88 -12.26
N TRP A 406 4.00 5.88 -12.79
CA TRP A 406 3.35 4.64 -13.26
C TRP A 406 2.83 3.75 -12.12
N LEU A 407 3.54 3.72 -10.99
CA LEU A 407 3.18 2.92 -9.82
C LEU A 407 2.34 3.70 -8.79
N GLN A 408 1.76 4.83 -9.18
CA GLN A 408 1.02 5.74 -8.31
C GLN A 408 -0.25 5.12 -7.69
N HIS A 409 -0.78 4.05 -8.30
CA HIS A 409 -1.90 3.25 -7.77
C HIS A 409 -1.44 2.03 -6.96
N GLU A 410 -0.14 1.73 -7.00
CA GLU A 410 0.45 0.63 -6.26
C GLU A 410 0.96 1.06 -4.89
N ILE A 411 1.62 2.22 -4.83
CA ILE A 411 2.42 2.69 -3.69
C ILE A 411 2.21 4.19 -3.47
N ILE A 412 2.15 4.61 -2.21
CA ILE A 412 2.26 6.01 -1.80
C ILE A 412 3.73 6.27 -1.44
N PHE A 413 4.49 6.89 -2.34
CA PHE A 413 5.94 7.05 -2.21
C PHE A 413 6.38 8.18 -1.27
N ALA A 414 5.55 9.21 -1.12
CA ALA A 414 5.84 10.35 -0.27
C ALA A 414 4.56 10.92 0.35
N LYS A 415 4.71 11.66 1.46
CA LYS A 415 3.60 12.44 1.98
C LYS A 415 3.23 13.54 0.96
N PRO A 416 1.95 13.94 0.89
CA PRO A 416 1.52 14.98 -0.04
C PRO A 416 2.11 16.37 0.28
N CYS A 417 2.62 16.57 1.50
CA CYS A 417 3.32 17.78 1.92
C CYS A 417 4.83 17.77 1.65
N GLU A 418 5.37 16.69 1.06
CA GLU A 418 6.80 16.54 0.79
C GLU A 418 7.08 16.55 -0.71
N SER A 419 8.28 17.00 -1.09
CA SER A 419 8.76 16.86 -2.47
C SER A 419 9.29 15.45 -2.70
N LEU A 420 8.61 14.67 -3.55
CA LEU A 420 9.08 13.33 -3.94
C LEU A 420 10.48 13.38 -4.57
N ARG A 421 10.74 14.40 -5.39
CA ARG A 421 12.07 14.61 -6.01
C ARG A 421 13.13 14.78 -4.93
N GLN A 422 12.89 15.65 -3.94
CA GLN A 422 13.86 15.86 -2.84
C GLN A 422 14.08 14.58 -2.04
N ARG A 423 13.01 13.82 -1.75
CA ARG A 423 13.13 12.53 -1.07
C ARG A 423 13.96 11.52 -1.85
N LEU A 424 13.80 11.46 -3.18
CA LEU A 424 14.63 10.60 -4.03
C LEU A 424 16.09 11.04 -4.03
N ARG A 425 16.37 12.35 -4.10
CA ARG A 425 17.74 12.88 -4.05
C ARG A 425 18.43 12.60 -2.71
N VAL A 426 17.73 12.82 -1.59
CA VAL A 426 18.21 12.48 -0.24
C VAL A 426 18.46 10.98 -0.13
N THR A 427 17.52 10.14 -0.60
CA THR A 427 17.67 8.67 -0.56
C THR A 427 18.82 8.18 -1.44
N LEU A 428 19.11 8.87 -2.55
CA LEU A 428 20.22 8.54 -3.45
C LEU A 428 21.57 8.99 -2.89
N GLY A 429 21.63 10.10 -2.14
CA GLY A 429 22.84 10.50 -1.39
C GLY A 429 23.17 12.00 -1.36
N GLU A 430 22.28 12.92 -1.73
CA GLU A 430 22.55 14.38 -1.74
C GLU A 430 22.82 14.96 -0.33
N GLU A 431 22.23 14.38 0.73
CA GLU A 431 22.45 14.81 2.12
C GLU A 431 22.85 13.59 2.97
N GLY A 432 24.15 13.32 3.13
CA GLY A 432 24.70 12.60 4.28
C GLY A 432 24.39 11.09 4.42
N LEU A 433 24.13 10.36 3.34
CA LEU A 433 23.88 8.90 3.39
C LEU A 433 24.97 8.05 2.71
N SER A 434 26.23 8.48 2.78
CA SER A 434 27.38 7.62 2.42
C SER A 434 27.60 6.46 3.40
N ASP A 435 26.85 6.36 4.51
CA ASP A 435 27.20 5.46 5.63
C ASP A 435 26.07 4.57 6.18
N MET A 436 24.97 4.34 5.43
CA MET A 436 23.81 3.58 5.95
C MET A 436 23.45 2.33 5.12
N TYR A 437 24.37 1.37 4.93
CA TYR A 437 24.14 0.04 4.27
C TYR A 437 23.44 0.06 2.88
N VAL A 438 23.16 1.24 2.35
CA VAL A 438 23.04 1.54 0.92
C VAL A 438 24.40 2.12 0.49
N GLY A 439 25.49 1.48 0.93
CA GLY A 439 26.81 1.61 0.29
C GLY A 439 26.85 0.86 -1.04
N SER A 440 25.75 0.91 -1.80
CA SER A 440 25.58 0.20 -3.08
C SER A 440 26.07 1.00 -4.27
N LEU A 441 26.16 2.33 -4.12
CA LEU A 441 26.47 3.24 -5.20
C LEU A 441 27.54 4.22 -4.73
N ARG A 442 28.53 4.46 -5.57
CA ARG A 442 29.51 5.53 -5.39
C ARG A 442 29.08 6.71 -6.25
N ILE A 443 28.81 7.84 -5.61
CA ILE A 443 28.57 9.10 -6.30
C ILE A 443 29.94 9.78 -6.51
N SER A 444 30.17 10.36 -7.67
CA SER A 444 31.40 11.10 -8.00
C SER A 444 31.07 12.34 -8.81
N GLY A 445 31.69 13.47 -8.47
CA GLY A 445 31.36 14.80 -9.01
C GLY A 445 30.51 15.62 -8.04
N GLY A 446 30.67 16.95 -8.06
CA GLY A 446 30.09 17.91 -7.13
C GLY A 446 30.98 19.15 -7.00
N GLU A 447 30.57 20.16 -6.23
CA GLU A 447 31.38 21.37 -5.95
C GLU A 447 32.65 20.98 -5.15
N GLU A 448 33.69 20.51 -5.83
CA GLU A 448 35.04 20.51 -5.28
C GLU A 448 35.59 21.94 -5.39
N GLU A 449 36.06 22.51 -4.28
CA GLU A 449 36.68 23.84 -4.25
C GLU A 449 37.74 23.96 -5.37
N GLY A 450 37.42 24.74 -6.40
CA GLY A 450 38.35 25.07 -7.50
C GLY A 450 38.14 24.32 -8.83
N ALA A 451 37.21 23.38 -8.93
CA ALA A 451 36.84 22.76 -10.21
C ALA A 451 35.38 23.09 -10.54
N GLY A 452 35.12 23.66 -11.74
CA GLY A 452 33.78 24.03 -12.18
C GLY A 452 32.77 22.88 -12.09
N ASN A 453 31.47 23.22 -12.04
CA ASN A 453 30.34 22.32 -11.80
C ASN A 453 30.38 21.03 -12.66
N GLN A 454 30.98 19.96 -12.14
CA GLN A 454 31.01 18.66 -12.81
C GLN A 454 29.71 17.90 -12.52
N PRO A 455 29.08 17.29 -13.55
CA PRO A 455 27.84 16.55 -13.36
C PRO A 455 28.07 15.34 -12.44
N MET A 456 27.19 15.17 -11.46
CA MET A 456 27.25 14.04 -10.53
C MET A 456 26.97 12.73 -11.27
N THR A 457 27.88 11.77 -11.14
CA THR A 457 27.79 10.43 -11.73
C THR A 457 27.60 9.38 -10.65
N VAL A 458 26.96 8.27 -11.02
CA VAL A 458 26.63 7.14 -10.13
C VAL A 458 27.34 5.89 -10.66
N LYS A 459 28.06 5.17 -9.80
CA LYS A 459 28.75 3.92 -10.14
C LYS A 459 28.39 2.80 -9.17
N ILE A 460 28.31 1.57 -9.67
CA ILE A 460 28.16 0.37 -8.85
C ILE A 460 29.57 -0.14 -8.48
N PRO A 461 29.98 -0.15 -7.20
CA PRO A 461 31.36 -0.41 -6.82
C PRO A 461 31.82 -1.87 -6.93
N SER A 462 30.92 -2.84 -6.72
CA SER A 462 31.23 -4.27 -6.86
C SER A 462 29.98 -5.12 -7.09
N ILE A 463 30.20 -6.40 -7.39
CA ILE A 463 29.15 -7.41 -7.59
C ILE A 463 28.23 -7.52 -6.38
N TYR A 464 28.76 -7.47 -5.15
CA TYR A 464 27.94 -7.52 -3.94
C TYR A 464 26.92 -6.37 -3.87
N GLN A 465 27.32 -5.16 -4.29
CA GLN A 465 26.42 -4.03 -4.35
C GLN A 465 25.34 -4.20 -5.43
N ALA A 466 25.67 -4.83 -6.55
CA ALA A 466 24.71 -5.19 -7.59
C ALA A 466 23.65 -6.16 -7.03
N ASP A 467 24.04 -7.18 -6.26
CA ASP A 467 23.11 -8.13 -5.64
C ASP A 467 22.14 -7.43 -4.66
N VAL A 468 22.63 -6.46 -3.89
CA VAL A 468 21.81 -5.66 -2.99
C VAL A 468 20.81 -4.79 -3.78
N LEU A 469 21.23 -4.17 -4.89
CA LEU A 469 20.33 -3.43 -5.77
C LEU A 469 19.28 -4.36 -6.41
N MET A 470 19.69 -5.56 -6.80
CA MET A 470 18.78 -6.59 -7.32
C MET A 470 17.73 -6.98 -6.27
N PHE A 471 18.14 -7.22 -5.03
CA PHE A 471 17.24 -7.45 -3.91
C PHE A 471 16.21 -6.32 -3.73
N TYR A 472 16.65 -5.05 -3.73
CA TYR A 472 15.73 -3.92 -3.62
C TYR A 472 14.79 -3.81 -4.82
N SER A 473 15.30 -3.98 -6.05
CA SER A 473 14.48 -3.91 -7.26
C SER A 473 13.35 -4.96 -7.25
N ASN A 474 13.57 -6.12 -6.65
CA ASN A 474 12.58 -7.20 -6.53
C ASN A 474 11.37 -6.83 -5.66
N PHE A 475 11.40 -5.72 -4.92
CA PHE A 475 10.21 -5.17 -4.28
C PHE A 475 9.17 -4.72 -5.30
N ILE A 476 9.59 -4.00 -6.35
CA ILE A 476 8.70 -3.38 -7.33
C ILE A 476 8.68 -4.07 -8.69
N ARG A 477 9.67 -4.92 -8.98
CA ARG A 477 9.76 -5.71 -10.22
C ARG A 477 8.46 -6.45 -10.56
N PRO A 478 7.73 -7.10 -9.61
CA PRO A 478 6.45 -7.72 -9.94
C PRO A 478 5.42 -6.75 -10.51
N PHE A 479 5.35 -5.51 -10.00
CA PHE A 479 4.37 -4.52 -10.48
C PHE A 479 4.72 -4.02 -11.89
N ILE A 480 6.01 -3.88 -12.19
CA ILE A 480 6.48 -3.50 -13.53
C ILE A 480 6.24 -4.65 -14.52
N GLN A 481 6.46 -5.91 -14.13
CA GLN A 481 6.11 -7.06 -14.95
C GLN A 481 4.58 -7.14 -15.17
N THR A 482 3.75 -6.86 -14.16
CA THR A 482 2.30 -6.75 -14.36
C THR A 482 1.97 -5.68 -15.39
N MET A 483 2.59 -4.50 -15.30
CA MET A 483 2.39 -3.41 -16.26
C MET A 483 2.74 -3.84 -17.69
N TYR A 484 3.90 -4.49 -17.88
CA TYR A 484 4.29 -5.05 -19.17
C TYR A 484 3.23 -6.03 -19.70
N ILE A 485 2.84 -7.02 -18.90
CA ILE A 485 1.89 -8.08 -19.31
C ILE A 485 0.53 -7.49 -19.72
N VAL A 486 0.02 -6.50 -18.98
CA VAL A 486 -1.25 -5.84 -19.28
C VAL A 486 -1.14 -5.06 -20.59
N ILE A 487 -0.10 -4.23 -20.72
CA ILE A 487 0.09 -3.36 -21.90
C ILE A 487 0.33 -4.21 -23.15
N GLU A 488 1.20 -5.21 -23.09
CA GLU A 488 1.50 -6.13 -24.19
C GLU A 488 0.21 -6.82 -24.69
N ARG A 489 -0.66 -7.22 -23.77
CA ARG A 489 -1.96 -7.80 -24.13
C ARG A 489 -2.87 -6.79 -24.81
N LEU A 490 -2.93 -5.55 -24.32
CA LEU A 490 -3.77 -4.51 -24.90
C LEU A 490 -3.29 -4.08 -26.29
N THR A 491 -1.98 -4.13 -26.56
CA THR A 491 -1.40 -3.84 -27.88
C THR A 491 -1.79 -4.90 -28.92
N LYS A 492 -2.06 -6.14 -28.50
CA LYS A 492 -2.52 -7.25 -29.36
C LYS A 492 -4.05 -7.17 -29.53
N GLU A 493 -4.51 -6.43 -30.55
CA GLU A 493 -5.91 -6.25 -31.00
C GLU A 493 -7.00 -6.79 -30.05
N LEU A 494 -7.35 -6.00 -29.03
CA LEU A 494 -8.35 -6.39 -28.05
C LEU A 494 -9.77 -6.21 -28.60
N LYS A 495 -10.53 -7.30 -28.70
CA LYS A 495 -11.99 -7.21 -28.86
C LYS A 495 -12.61 -6.57 -27.61
N PRO A 496 -13.62 -5.67 -27.74
CA PRO A 496 -14.28 -5.08 -26.60
C PRO A 496 -14.82 -6.16 -25.65
N CYS A 497 -14.40 -6.12 -24.38
CA CYS A 497 -14.78 -7.11 -23.38
C CYS A 497 -14.99 -6.45 -22.02
N ARG A 498 -15.61 -7.18 -21.09
CA ARG A 498 -15.75 -6.71 -19.70
C ARG A 498 -14.41 -6.84 -18.98
N GLU A 499 -14.08 -5.87 -18.12
CA GLU A 499 -12.82 -5.87 -17.35
C GLU A 499 -12.58 -7.18 -16.59
N ILE A 500 -13.63 -7.74 -15.97
CA ILE A 500 -13.52 -8.99 -15.20
C ILE A 500 -13.15 -10.18 -16.10
N GLU A 501 -13.69 -10.22 -17.33
CA GLU A 501 -13.38 -11.26 -18.31
C GLU A 501 -11.94 -11.11 -18.79
N PHE A 502 -11.54 -9.88 -19.13
CA PHE A 502 -10.17 -9.54 -19.51
C PHE A 502 -9.15 -10.00 -18.47
N ILE A 503 -9.36 -9.67 -17.18
CA ILE A 503 -8.45 -10.03 -16.09
C ILE A 503 -8.33 -11.55 -15.96
N ARG A 504 -9.46 -12.26 -15.99
CA ARG A 504 -9.47 -13.71 -15.84
C ARG A 504 -8.73 -14.40 -16.99
N ASP A 505 -9.00 -13.96 -18.21
CA ASP A 505 -8.38 -14.52 -19.41
C ASP A 505 -6.89 -14.20 -19.45
N LEU A 506 -6.50 -12.98 -19.07
CA LEU A 506 -5.10 -12.58 -18.98
C LEU A 506 -4.32 -13.45 -17.99
N ILE A 507 -4.85 -13.65 -16.78
CA ILE A 507 -4.22 -14.51 -15.76
C ILE A 507 -4.07 -15.94 -16.29
N LYS A 508 -5.15 -16.52 -16.84
CA LYS A 508 -5.13 -17.90 -17.34
C LYS A 508 -4.12 -18.08 -18.47
N GLN A 509 -4.10 -17.16 -19.44
CA GLN A 509 -3.20 -17.25 -20.59
C GLN A 509 -1.74 -17.05 -20.17
N THR A 510 -1.46 -16.05 -19.34
CA THR A 510 -0.10 -15.75 -18.88
C THR A 510 0.51 -16.93 -18.13
N LEU A 511 -0.27 -17.61 -17.27
CA LEU A 511 0.21 -18.78 -16.52
C LEU A 511 0.36 -20.04 -17.39
N SER A 512 -0.26 -20.09 -18.56
CA SER A 512 -0.09 -21.20 -19.52
C SER A 512 1.09 -21.02 -20.48
N LYS A 513 1.65 -19.81 -20.57
CA LYS A 513 2.79 -19.51 -21.44
C LYS A 513 4.08 -20.09 -20.90
N SER A 514 5.00 -20.39 -21.81
CA SER A 514 6.37 -20.77 -21.48
C SER A 514 7.19 -19.56 -21.03
N ALA A 515 8.22 -19.78 -20.21
CA ALA A 515 9.09 -18.71 -19.73
C ALA A 515 9.80 -17.96 -20.87
N SER A 516 10.09 -18.63 -21.99
CA SER A 516 10.74 -18.06 -23.17
C SER A 516 9.89 -17.05 -23.95
N GLU A 517 8.58 -16.97 -23.68
CA GLU A 517 7.69 -16.01 -24.35
C GLU A 517 7.74 -14.60 -23.77
N PHE A 518 8.42 -14.41 -22.63
CA PHE A 518 8.63 -13.12 -22.01
C PHE A 518 10.08 -12.67 -22.22
N PRO A 519 10.34 -11.35 -22.35
CA PRO A 519 11.70 -10.85 -22.45
C PRO A 519 12.46 -10.89 -21.11
N PHE A 520 11.85 -11.44 -20.05
CA PHE A 520 12.37 -11.48 -18.69
C PHE A 520 11.88 -12.73 -17.96
N ASP A 521 12.52 -13.07 -16.84
CA ASP A 521 12.06 -14.15 -15.96
C ASP A 521 10.80 -13.73 -15.22
N LEU A 522 9.69 -14.41 -15.53
CA LEU A 522 8.38 -14.10 -14.96
C LEU A 522 8.34 -14.40 -13.46
N MET A 523 8.18 -13.35 -12.66
CA MET A 523 7.78 -13.45 -11.27
C MET A 523 6.29 -13.78 -11.23
N VAL A 524 5.95 -15.04 -10.95
CA VAL A 524 4.54 -15.51 -11.02
C VAL A 524 3.59 -14.71 -10.12
N GLU A 525 4.08 -14.10 -9.04
CA GLU A 525 3.30 -13.18 -8.19
C GLU A 525 2.90 -11.85 -8.88
N ALA A 526 3.56 -11.47 -9.98
CA ALA A 526 3.16 -10.38 -10.86
C ALA A 526 1.79 -10.64 -11.54
N VAL A 527 1.42 -11.92 -11.68
CA VAL A 527 0.15 -12.32 -12.31
C VAL A 527 -0.94 -12.33 -11.25
N ASN A 528 -1.45 -11.15 -10.88
CA ASN A 528 -2.49 -11.01 -9.86
C ASN A 528 -3.52 -9.94 -10.24
N SER A 529 -4.78 -10.15 -9.85
CA SER A 529 -5.88 -9.26 -10.23
C SER A 529 -5.81 -7.85 -9.64
N ASP A 530 -5.15 -7.67 -8.49
CA ASP A 530 -5.06 -6.36 -7.83
C ASP A 530 -4.16 -5.43 -8.63
N SER A 531 -2.96 -5.90 -8.97
CA SER A 531 -2.00 -5.14 -9.76
C SER A 531 -2.47 -4.90 -11.19
N ILE A 532 -3.17 -5.88 -11.80
CA ILE A 532 -3.78 -5.68 -13.13
C ILE A 532 -4.81 -4.54 -13.08
N LYS A 533 -5.67 -4.49 -12.05
CA LYS A 533 -6.65 -3.41 -11.89
C LYS A 533 -6.00 -2.05 -11.65
N ASN A 534 -4.93 -2.00 -10.85
CA ASN A 534 -4.20 -0.75 -10.61
C ASN A 534 -3.48 -0.25 -11.88
N CYS A 535 -2.96 -1.17 -12.70
CA CYS A 535 -2.42 -0.83 -14.02
C CYS A 535 -3.51 -0.25 -14.94
N LEU A 536 -4.66 -0.93 -15.04
CA LEU A 536 -5.80 -0.43 -15.83
C LEU A 536 -6.29 0.95 -15.34
N ARG A 537 -6.33 1.19 -14.03
CA ARG A 537 -6.63 2.53 -13.47
C ARG A 537 -5.61 3.58 -13.91
N THR A 538 -4.33 3.25 -13.88
CA THR A 538 -3.27 4.16 -14.34
C THR A 538 -3.41 4.47 -15.84
N LEU A 539 -3.78 3.49 -16.66
CA LEU A 539 -4.04 3.69 -18.09
C LEU A 539 -5.28 4.55 -18.34
N ARG A 540 -6.36 4.39 -17.54
CA ARG A 540 -7.56 5.24 -17.61
C ARG A 540 -7.28 6.68 -17.24
N ASP A 541 -6.52 6.89 -16.16
CA ASP A 541 -6.11 8.21 -15.73
C ASP A 541 -5.26 8.94 -16.77
N ARG A 542 -4.61 8.19 -17.67
CA ARG A 542 -3.86 8.70 -18.83
C ARG A 542 -4.70 8.75 -20.11
N GLU A 543 -6.00 8.44 -20.05
CA GLU A 543 -6.93 8.41 -21.20
C GLU A 543 -6.52 7.42 -22.31
N ILE A 544 -5.66 6.43 -21.99
CA ILE A 544 -5.18 5.41 -22.95
C ILE A 544 -6.24 4.33 -23.19
N VAL A 545 -7.09 4.06 -22.19
CA VAL A 545 -8.16 3.05 -22.26
C VAL A 545 -9.49 3.61 -21.75
N THR A 546 -10.58 2.95 -22.13
CA THR A 546 -11.95 3.35 -21.74
C THR A 546 -12.21 3.29 -20.24
N ASN A 547 -13.19 4.10 -19.82
CA ASN A 547 -13.66 4.21 -18.43
C ASN A 547 -14.27 2.91 -17.90
N GLU A 548 -14.36 2.78 -16.56
CA GLU A 548 -14.90 1.58 -15.89
C GLU A 548 -16.35 1.24 -16.29
N SER A 549 -17.14 2.22 -16.73
CA SER A 549 -18.54 2.05 -17.15
C SER A 549 -18.69 1.45 -18.54
N GLU A 550 -17.63 1.44 -19.34
CA GLU A 550 -17.64 1.01 -20.73
C GLU A 550 -16.89 -0.32 -20.90
N PRO A 551 -17.18 -1.07 -21.99
CA PRO A 551 -16.31 -2.18 -22.38
C PRO A 551 -14.87 -1.71 -22.56
N LEU A 552 -13.91 -2.53 -22.12
CA LEU A 552 -12.49 -2.20 -22.22
C LEU A 552 -12.06 -2.09 -23.69
N ARG A 553 -11.55 -0.92 -24.07
CA ARG A 553 -10.99 -0.62 -25.40
C ARG A 553 -9.77 0.30 -25.25
N VAL A 554 -8.87 0.23 -26.23
CA VAL A 554 -7.73 1.14 -26.35
C VAL A 554 -8.18 2.39 -27.11
N LEU A 555 -7.88 3.56 -26.55
CA LEU A 555 -8.19 4.88 -27.13
C LEU A 555 -6.95 5.48 -27.81
N GLU A 556 -5.78 5.36 -27.16
CA GLU A 556 -4.50 5.87 -27.69
C GLU A 556 -3.47 4.74 -27.89
N PRO A 557 -3.40 4.14 -29.09
CA PRO A 557 -2.51 3.02 -29.36
C PRO A 557 -1.02 3.41 -29.41
N GLU A 558 -0.69 4.65 -29.77
CA GLU A 558 0.71 5.15 -29.80
C GLU A 558 1.26 5.29 -28.38
N SER A 559 0.56 6.02 -27.51
CA SER A 559 0.87 6.13 -26.08
C SER A 559 1.02 4.78 -25.38
N LEU A 560 0.23 3.78 -25.81
CA LEU A 560 0.33 2.41 -25.31
C LEU A 560 1.62 1.71 -25.73
N ARG A 561 2.10 1.94 -26.96
CA ARG A 561 3.38 1.40 -27.45
C ARG A 561 4.57 2.03 -26.74
N ASP A 562 4.53 3.34 -26.49
CA ASP A 562 5.57 4.03 -25.73
C ASP A 562 5.65 3.51 -24.30
N ALA A 563 4.48 3.30 -23.67
CA ALA A 563 4.41 2.68 -22.35
C ALA A 563 4.93 1.24 -22.34
N LEU A 564 4.69 0.47 -23.41
CA LEU A 564 5.23 -0.89 -23.56
C LEU A 564 6.76 -0.86 -23.65
N HIS A 565 7.32 0.06 -24.44
CA HIS A 565 8.76 0.24 -24.56
C HIS A 565 9.40 0.62 -23.22
N PHE A 566 8.78 1.55 -22.49
CA PHE A 566 9.22 1.91 -21.15
C PHE A 566 9.20 0.72 -20.18
N ALA A 567 8.11 -0.07 -20.16
CA ALA A 567 8.02 -1.28 -19.35
C ALA A 567 9.09 -2.31 -19.74
N GLN A 568 9.38 -2.43 -21.03
CA GLN A 568 10.39 -3.34 -21.57
C GLN A 568 11.81 -2.92 -21.12
N LEU A 569 12.17 -1.64 -21.20
CA LEU A 569 13.46 -1.14 -20.71
C LEU A 569 13.69 -1.49 -19.24
N LEU A 570 12.66 -1.33 -18.40
CA LEU A 570 12.73 -1.66 -16.98
C LEU A 570 12.78 -3.16 -16.68
N THR A 571 12.60 -4.03 -17.67
CA THR A 571 12.53 -5.49 -17.48
C THR A 571 13.59 -6.29 -18.22
N VAL A 572 14.14 -5.79 -19.33
CA VAL A 572 15.03 -6.54 -20.25
C VAL A 572 16.46 -6.72 -19.72
N HIS A 573 17.05 -5.75 -19.02
CA HIS A 573 18.44 -5.84 -18.53
C HIS A 573 18.58 -6.58 -17.19
N LEU A 574 17.56 -7.38 -16.84
CA LEU A 574 17.45 -8.06 -15.55
C LEU A 574 17.74 -9.56 -15.62
N ARG A 575 18.35 -10.04 -16.71
CA ARG A 575 18.86 -11.41 -16.81
C ARG A 575 20.15 -11.53 -16.01
N SER A 576 20.07 -12.12 -14.83
CA SER A 576 21.23 -12.75 -14.20
C SER A 576 20.73 -13.94 -13.39
N ASP A 577 20.93 -15.14 -13.94
CA ASP A 577 21.03 -16.38 -13.16
C ASP A 577 21.64 -17.55 -13.98
N SER A 578 22.16 -17.34 -15.20
CA SER A 578 22.70 -18.46 -16.00
C SER A 578 24.03 -18.28 -16.73
N ASP A 579 24.63 -17.09 -16.81
CA ASP A 579 25.95 -16.95 -17.45
C ASP A 579 26.97 -16.41 -16.42
N GLU A 580 27.48 -17.33 -15.60
CA GLU A 580 28.76 -17.17 -14.90
C GLU A 580 29.91 -17.23 -15.93
N SER A 581 30.06 -16.20 -16.75
CA SER A 581 31.30 -15.91 -17.47
C SER A 581 31.14 -14.60 -18.22
N GLU A 582 32.08 -13.68 -18.00
CA GLU A 582 32.25 -12.41 -18.73
C GLU A 582 31.45 -11.20 -18.21
N VAL A 583 31.79 -10.72 -17.01
CA VAL A 583 31.80 -9.28 -16.73
C VAL A 583 33.04 -8.94 -15.90
N ILE A 584 34.09 -8.47 -16.57
CA ILE A 584 35.18 -7.64 -16.02
C ILE A 584 35.28 -6.40 -16.89
#